data_AF-T1II15-F1
#
_entry.id   AF-T1II15-F1
#
_cell.length_a   1.000
_cell.length_b   1.000
_cell.length_c   1.000
_cell.angle_alpha   90.00
_cell.angle_beta   90.00
_cell.angle_gamma   90.00
#
_symmetry.space_group_name_H-M   'P 1'
#
loop_
_entity.id
_entity.type
_entity.pdbx_description
1 polymer ?
#
loop_
_entity_poly.entity_id
_entity_poly.type
_entity_poly.pdbx_seq_one_letter_code
_entity_poly.pdbx_strand_id
1 'polypeptide(L)'
;MSSNSSGKCICDVCDSVGDFFDFKEESCRHLFCPNCILKSDENGVVICTLKHILIKQAQVDGENKSRLKFCVYCRGFYLSTDTETHYENCDMYPADCDLNCGRKYLRSQMENHLQECPKNLQTCKFASLGCHFTGSPLELSIHETDKIHCELLMNELSSLITDKIEFKKSANLAMAAESDTSEQKREIKECSLSLKKIQEDLQNFVEKQKIETEWCKERIVHLESKQNVDVHIEDKKIINVLDETMENMKKQLELILNKQNLNQTAFEAHIEETMNKFQQVNGEVTELLKSLAQSENVNKRYEKLNKVVKNSHSQLNKVPKPKSLKLEIEALITKKCNEEIDKLKSSLLV
;
A
#
# COMPACT_ATOMS: atom_id res chain seq x y z
N MET A 1 19.19 2.59 -21.67
CA MET A 1 19.60 1.26 -21.17
C MET A 1 20.90 1.46 -20.42
N SER A 2 20.80 1.58 -19.10
CA SER A 2 21.94 1.74 -18.22
C SER A 2 22.40 0.34 -17.84
N SER A 3 23.43 -0.16 -18.51
CA SER A 3 24.08 -1.41 -18.14
C SER A 3 24.81 -1.22 -16.81
N ASN A 4 24.12 -1.54 -15.70
CA ASN A 4 24.78 -1.76 -14.42
C ASN A 4 25.65 -3.00 -14.54
N SER A 5 26.93 -2.85 -14.21
CA SER A 5 28.02 -3.82 -14.32
C SER A 5 27.92 -5.04 -13.39
N SER A 6 26.71 -5.41 -12.97
CA SER A 6 26.44 -6.56 -12.10
C SER A 6 25.51 -7.62 -12.71
N GLY A 7 25.10 -7.51 -13.97
CA GLY A 7 24.36 -8.58 -14.68
C GLY A 7 22.97 -8.94 -14.14
N LYS A 8 22.45 -8.14 -13.20
CA LYS A 8 21.13 -8.37 -12.56
C LYS A 8 20.03 -7.63 -13.29
N CYS A 9 18.90 -8.31 -13.46
CA CYS A 9 17.66 -7.82 -14.07
C CYS A 9 16.58 -7.64 -13.01
N ILE A 10 15.59 -6.78 -13.31
CA ILE A 10 14.45 -6.49 -12.43
C ILE A 10 13.16 -6.84 -13.20
N CYS A 11 12.22 -7.52 -12.55
CA CYS A 11 10.91 -7.86 -13.11
C CYS A 11 10.03 -6.62 -13.23
N ASP A 12 9.52 -6.32 -14.42
CA ASP A 12 8.65 -5.14 -14.64
C ASP A 12 7.26 -5.24 -13.98
N VAL A 13 6.90 -6.40 -13.40
CA VAL A 13 5.58 -6.66 -12.78
C VAL A 13 5.63 -6.71 -11.26
N CYS A 14 6.71 -7.25 -10.68
CA CYS A 14 6.80 -7.50 -9.24
C CYS A 14 8.11 -7.01 -8.61
N ASP A 15 8.93 -6.29 -9.38
CA ASP A 15 10.22 -5.72 -8.97
C ASP A 15 11.23 -6.75 -8.43
N SER A 16 11.00 -8.05 -8.63
CA SER A 16 11.95 -9.09 -8.24
C SER A 16 13.27 -8.95 -9.02
N VAL A 17 14.39 -9.04 -8.31
CA VAL A 17 15.74 -8.93 -8.86
C VAL A 17 16.35 -10.32 -9.01
N GLY A 18 16.91 -10.64 -10.18
CA GLY A 18 17.64 -11.90 -10.39
C GLY A 18 18.61 -11.82 -11.56
N ASP A 19 19.26 -12.93 -11.89
CA ASP A 19 20.26 -12.96 -12.95
C ASP A 19 19.59 -12.94 -14.34
N PHE A 20 20.23 -12.33 -15.34
CA PHE A 20 19.65 -12.18 -16.69
C PHE A 20 19.09 -13.48 -17.29
N PHE A 21 19.70 -14.63 -16.97
CA PHE A 21 19.26 -15.95 -17.45
C PHE A 21 17.92 -16.42 -16.88
N ASP A 22 17.47 -15.85 -15.76
CA ASP A 22 16.19 -16.20 -15.12
C ASP A 22 15.01 -15.37 -15.67
N PHE A 23 15.29 -14.39 -16.54
CA PHE A 23 14.30 -13.50 -17.11
C PHE A 23 14.13 -13.78 -18.60
N LYS A 24 12.89 -13.74 -19.08
CA LYS A 24 12.60 -13.81 -20.51
C LYS A 24 12.34 -12.40 -21.04
N GLU A 25 13.15 -11.99 -22.02
CA GLU A 25 12.97 -10.75 -22.77
C GLU A 25 11.99 -10.98 -23.92
N GLU A 26 10.88 -10.25 -23.94
CA GLU A 26 9.96 -10.27 -25.07
C GLU A 26 10.36 -9.28 -26.18
N SER A 27 9.72 -9.38 -27.34
CA SER A 27 9.88 -8.43 -28.47
C SER A 27 9.67 -6.94 -28.10
N CYS A 28 9.09 -6.66 -26.93
CA CYS A 28 8.91 -5.32 -26.37
C CYS A 28 9.98 -4.88 -25.35
N ARG A 29 11.04 -5.69 -25.14
CA ARG A 29 12.17 -5.45 -24.21
C ARG A 29 11.80 -5.33 -22.73
N HIS A 30 10.65 -5.84 -22.32
CA HIS A 30 10.31 -6.01 -20.90
C HIS A 30 10.86 -7.34 -20.39
N LEU A 31 11.30 -7.33 -19.13
CA LEU A 31 11.87 -8.49 -18.44
C LEU A 31 10.88 -8.98 -17.40
N PHE A 32 10.44 -10.23 -17.54
CA PHE A 32 9.51 -10.86 -16.61
C PHE A 32 10.18 -12.01 -15.88
N CYS A 33 9.95 -12.12 -14.57
CA CYS A 33 10.37 -13.29 -13.82
C CYS A 33 9.49 -14.51 -14.19
N PRO A 34 9.96 -15.75 -13.91
CA PRO A 34 9.26 -16.97 -14.31
C PRO A 34 7.83 -17.08 -13.75
N ASN A 35 7.57 -16.50 -12.58
CA ASN A 35 6.24 -16.50 -11.98
C ASN A 35 5.29 -15.45 -12.57
N CYS A 36 5.83 -14.32 -13.05
CA CYS A 36 5.03 -13.26 -13.65
C CYS A 36 4.72 -13.53 -15.12
N ILE A 37 5.63 -14.18 -15.85
CA ILE A 37 5.40 -14.56 -17.25
C ILE A 37 4.32 -15.65 -17.39
N LEU A 38 4.18 -16.54 -16.40
CA LEU A 38 3.19 -17.61 -16.42
C LEU A 38 1.76 -17.15 -16.12
N LYS A 39 1.56 -15.88 -15.73
CA LYS A 39 0.23 -15.27 -15.59
C LYS A 39 -0.30 -14.75 -16.94
N SER A 40 -0.01 -15.47 -18.01
CA SER A 40 -0.58 -15.28 -19.35
C SER A 40 -2.09 -15.53 -19.35
N ASP A 41 -2.79 -15.02 -20.37
CA ASP A 41 -4.22 -15.24 -20.55
C ASP A 41 -4.57 -16.73 -20.77
N GLU A 42 -5.87 -17.03 -20.85
CA GLU A 42 -6.40 -18.39 -21.08
C GLU A 42 -5.90 -19.04 -22.39
N ASN A 43 -5.25 -18.26 -23.26
CA ASN A 43 -4.70 -18.71 -24.55
C ASN A 43 -3.18 -18.88 -24.51
N GLY A 44 -2.53 -18.72 -23.36
CA GLY A 44 -1.08 -18.86 -23.22
C GLY A 44 -0.29 -17.71 -23.86
N VAL A 45 -0.95 -16.59 -24.17
CA VAL A 45 -0.28 -15.37 -24.64
C VAL A 45 0.10 -14.57 -23.41
N VAL A 46 1.40 -14.35 -23.24
CA VAL A 46 1.90 -13.42 -22.23
C VAL A 46 1.49 -12.03 -22.68
N ILE A 47 0.45 -11.50 -22.03
CA ILE A 47 -0.04 -10.17 -22.32
C ILE A 47 0.75 -9.19 -21.46
N CYS A 48 1.65 -8.44 -22.09
CA CYS A 48 2.24 -7.26 -21.47
C CYS A 48 1.10 -6.31 -21.04
N THR A 49 0.83 -6.21 -19.74
CA THR A 49 -0.26 -5.40 -19.17
C THR A 49 -0.13 -3.91 -19.53
N LEU A 50 1.09 -3.44 -19.79
CA LEU A 50 1.38 -2.11 -20.34
C LEU A 50 0.87 -1.94 -21.79
N LYS A 51 0.83 -3.02 -22.60
CA LYS A 51 0.31 -2.99 -23.99
C LYS A 51 -1.21 -3.12 -24.10
N HIS A 52 -1.93 -3.63 -23.10
CA HIS A 52 -3.39 -3.64 -23.15
C HIS A 52 -4.04 -2.29 -22.85
N ILE A 53 -3.35 -1.39 -22.14
CA ILE A 53 -3.70 0.03 -22.14
C ILE A 53 -3.50 0.62 -23.55
N LEU A 54 -2.45 0.20 -24.25
CA LEU A 54 -2.06 0.73 -25.57
C LEU A 54 -2.99 0.37 -26.74
N ILE A 55 -3.63 -0.81 -26.76
CA ILE A 55 -4.48 -1.19 -27.92
C ILE A 55 -5.85 -0.50 -27.88
N LYS A 56 -6.41 -0.23 -26.70
CA LYS A 56 -7.73 0.42 -26.60
C LYS A 56 -7.71 1.93 -26.91
N GLN A 57 -6.58 2.62 -26.73
CA GLN A 57 -6.46 4.05 -27.04
C GLN A 57 -5.92 4.33 -28.46
N ALA A 58 -5.25 3.37 -29.11
CA ALA A 58 -4.66 3.54 -30.45
C ALA A 58 -5.53 3.03 -31.62
N GLN A 59 -6.86 2.95 -31.43
CA GLN A 59 -7.84 2.70 -32.49
C GLN A 59 -8.42 4.00 -33.10
N VAL A 60 -7.76 5.13 -32.89
CA VAL A 60 -8.07 6.39 -33.57
C VAL A 60 -6.85 6.74 -34.43
N ASP A 61 -7.01 6.50 -35.73
CA ASP A 61 -6.24 7.00 -36.88
C ASP A 61 -4.81 6.48 -37.17
N GLY A 62 -4.73 5.69 -38.24
CA GLY A 62 -3.73 5.77 -39.33
C GLY A 62 -2.22 5.96 -39.05
N GLU A 63 -1.45 4.91 -39.36
CA GLU A 63 -0.06 4.94 -39.89
C GLU A 63 1.16 5.37 -39.02
N ASN A 64 1.05 5.77 -37.75
CA ASN A 64 2.23 6.20 -36.97
C ASN A 64 2.58 5.39 -35.70
N LYS A 65 2.27 4.08 -35.68
CA LYS A 65 2.55 3.20 -34.51
C LYS A 65 4.04 3.00 -34.21
N SER A 66 4.93 3.17 -35.19
CA SER A 66 6.37 2.90 -35.06
C SER A 66 7.16 4.00 -34.34
N ARG A 67 6.52 5.12 -33.98
CA ARG A 67 7.22 6.32 -33.49
C ARG A 67 6.87 6.70 -32.05
N LEU A 68 6.05 5.96 -31.32
CA LEU A 68 5.75 6.31 -29.93
C LEU A 68 6.85 5.80 -28.98
N LYS A 69 7.27 6.66 -28.04
CA LYS A 69 8.16 6.35 -26.91
C LYS A 69 7.38 6.43 -25.60
N PHE A 70 7.85 5.68 -24.61
CA PHE A 70 7.31 5.67 -23.25
C PHE A 70 8.12 6.63 -22.35
N CYS A 71 7.43 7.47 -21.58
CA CYS A 71 8.05 8.29 -20.56
C CYS A 71 8.08 7.57 -19.22
N VAL A 72 9.28 7.38 -18.66
CA VAL A 72 9.45 6.74 -17.35
C VAL A 72 8.87 7.54 -16.19
N TYR A 73 8.68 8.86 -16.36
CA TYR A 73 8.22 9.76 -15.30
C TYR A 73 6.70 9.84 -15.21
N CYS A 74 6.02 10.22 -16.30
CA CYS A 74 4.56 10.31 -16.32
C CYS A 74 3.86 8.99 -16.69
N ARG A 75 4.64 7.97 -17.09
CA ARG A 75 4.13 6.69 -17.63
C ARG A 75 3.21 6.86 -18.84
N GLY A 76 3.31 7.99 -19.54
CA GLY A 76 2.60 8.30 -20.77
C GLY A 76 3.42 7.95 -22.02
N PHE A 77 2.74 7.92 -23.18
CA PHE A 77 3.38 7.75 -24.48
C PHE A 77 3.42 9.09 -25.22
N TYR A 78 4.51 9.34 -25.94
CA TYR A 78 4.71 10.55 -26.75
C TYR A 78 5.42 10.21 -28.05
N LEU A 79 5.36 11.09 -29.06
CA LEU A 79 6.03 10.86 -30.35
C LEU A 79 7.55 10.98 -30.21
N SER A 80 8.30 10.13 -30.90
CA SER A 80 9.77 10.08 -30.82
C SER A 80 10.42 11.39 -31.24
N THR A 81 9.79 12.13 -32.15
CA THR A 81 10.21 13.47 -32.60
C THR A 81 10.13 14.52 -31.48
N ASP A 82 9.30 14.26 -30.47
CA ASP A 82 8.89 15.22 -29.44
C ASP A 82 9.49 14.84 -28.08
N THR A 83 10.66 14.18 -28.08
CA THR A 83 11.28 13.70 -26.83
C THR A 83 11.71 14.84 -25.92
N GLU A 84 12.37 15.85 -26.50
CA GLU A 84 12.84 17.03 -25.76
C GLU A 84 11.66 17.88 -25.29
N THR A 85 10.73 18.17 -26.19
CA THR A 85 9.51 18.94 -25.87
C THR A 85 8.64 18.23 -24.83
N HIS A 86 8.59 16.89 -24.83
CA HIS A 86 7.90 16.15 -23.78
C HIS A 86 8.56 16.32 -22.42
N TYR A 87 9.89 16.16 -22.30
CA TYR A 87 10.55 16.34 -21.00
C TYR A 87 10.50 17.78 -20.49
N GLU A 88 10.52 18.76 -21.38
CA GLU A 88 10.31 20.17 -21.05
C GLU A 88 8.91 20.47 -20.48
N ASN A 89 7.88 19.71 -20.89
CA ASN A 89 6.49 19.94 -20.47
C ASN A 89 5.90 18.84 -19.57
N CYS A 90 6.62 17.75 -19.31
CA CYS A 90 6.11 16.63 -18.52
C CYS A 90 5.98 17.00 -17.03
N ASP A 91 4.76 17.06 -16.50
CA ASP A 91 4.48 17.41 -15.10
C ASP A 91 5.21 16.55 -14.07
N MET A 92 5.47 15.29 -14.40
CA MET A 92 6.16 14.34 -13.53
C MET A 92 7.69 14.36 -13.71
N TYR A 93 8.22 15.24 -14.56
CA TYR A 93 9.66 15.33 -14.77
C TYR A 93 10.32 16.04 -13.58
N PRO A 94 11.39 15.49 -12.98
CA PRO A 94 12.14 16.16 -11.92
C PRO A 94 12.88 17.39 -12.45
N ALA A 95 12.51 18.57 -11.96
CA ALA A 95 13.15 19.83 -12.27
C ALA A 95 13.91 20.37 -11.05
N ASP A 96 15.01 21.07 -11.29
CA ASP A 96 15.70 21.85 -10.25
C ASP A 96 14.82 23.03 -9.84
N CYS A 97 14.85 23.39 -8.55
CA CYS A 97 14.12 24.57 -8.06
C CYS A 97 14.58 25.86 -8.77
N ASP A 98 13.64 26.69 -9.21
CA ASP A 98 13.88 27.97 -9.89
C ASP A 98 14.66 28.98 -9.03
N LEU A 99 14.58 28.84 -7.71
CA LEU A 99 15.34 29.65 -6.74
C LEU A 99 16.69 29.03 -6.38
N ASN A 100 17.09 27.96 -7.09
CA ASN A 100 18.32 27.21 -6.91
C ASN A 100 18.55 26.78 -5.46
N CYS A 101 17.52 26.27 -4.78
CA CYS A 101 17.65 25.74 -3.41
C CYS A 101 18.51 24.46 -3.32
N GLY A 102 18.92 23.91 -4.46
CA GLY A 102 19.77 22.72 -4.57
C GLY A 102 19.00 21.40 -4.49
N ARG A 103 17.67 21.45 -4.46
CA ARG A 103 16.78 20.28 -4.45
C ARG A 103 16.00 20.19 -5.77
N LYS A 104 15.64 18.96 -6.13
CA LYS A 104 14.81 18.62 -7.29
C LYS A 104 13.41 18.23 -6.85
N TYR A 105 12.41 18.72 -7.56
CA TYR A 105 11.00 18.43 -7.32
C TYR A 105 10.33 18.03 -8.63
N LEU A 106 9.20 17.32 -8.57
CA LEU A 106 8.37 17.13 -9.76
C LEU A 106 7.87 18.51 -10.21
N ARG A 107 7.80 18.76 -11.52
CA ARG A 107 7.29 20.03 -12.06
C ARG A 107 5.91 20.37 -11.51
N SER A 108 5.02 19.38 -11.38
CA SER A 108 3.69 19.51 -10.74
C SER A 108 3.73 19.93 -9.27
N GLN A 109 4.83 19.68 -8.56
CA GLN A 109 5.02 20.02 -7.15
C GLN A 109 5.83 21.30 -6.96
N MET A 110 6.34 21.91 -8.04
CA MET A 110 7.21 23.09 -7.96
C MET A 110 6.48 24.28 -7.35
N GLU A 111 5.22 24.52 -7.72
CA GLU A 111 4.42 25.63 -7.19
C GLU A 111 4.23 25.53 -5.67
N ASN A 112 3.89 24.33 -5.16
CA ASN A 112 3.78 24.07 -3.74
C ASN A 112 5.14 24.24 -3.04
N HIS A 113 6.22 23.72 -3.64
CA HIS A 113 7.56 23.89 -3.10
C HIS A 113 7.95 25.37 -3.00
N LEU A 114 7.62 26.20 -3.99
CA LEU A 114 7.96 27.62 -3.97
C LEU A 114 7.33 28.36 -2.79
N GLN A 115 6.16 27.92 -2.29
CA GLN A 115 5.54 28.49 -1.08
C GLN A 115 6.32 28.18 0.22
N GLU A 116 7.07 27.09 0.22
CA GLU A 116 7.84 26.59 1.38
C GLU A 116 9.36 26.70 1.16
N CYS A 117 9.78 27.24 0.02
CA CYS A 117 11.18 27.22 -0.36
C CYS A 117 11.97 28.17 0.55
N PRO A 118 13.04 27.71 1.23
CA PRO A 118 13.81 28.54 2.16
C PRO A 118 14.56 29.68 1.45
N LYS A 119 14.68 29.62 0.13
CA LYS A 119 15.25 30.71 -0.69
C LYS A 119 14.20 31.69 -1.20
N ASN A 120 12.90 31.40 -1.06
CA ASN A 120 11.83 32.32 -1.42
C ASN A 120 11.53 33.28 -0.28
N LEU A 121 12.48 34.13 0.09
CA LEU A 121 12.27 35.06 1.20
C LEU A 121 11.50 36.30 0.71
N GLN A 122 10.35 36.54 1.33
CA GLN A 122 9.51 37.71 1.11
C GLN A 122 9.47 38.57 2.38
N THR A 123 9.42 39.89 2.18
CA THR A 123 9.28 40.89 3.25
C THR A 123 7.81 41.13 3.57
N CYS A 124 7.49 41.31 4.84
CA CYS A 124 6.12 41.64 5.28
C CYS A 124 5.59 42.90 4.59
N LYS A 125 4.33 42.89 4.15
CA LYS A 125 3.67 44.06 3.53
C LYS A 125 3.58 45.27 4.45
N PHE A 126 3.67 45.06 5.77
CA PHE A 126 3.70 46.12 6.78
C PHE A 126 5.12 46.63 7.07
N ALA A 127 6.10 46.35 6.21
CA ALA A 127 7.47 46.86 6.36
C ALA A 127 7.54 48.39 6.41
N SER A 128 6.68 49.09 5.68
CA SER A 128 6.59 50.56 5.74
C SER A 128 6.12 51.09 7.10
N LEU A 129 5.42 50.26 7.88
CA LEU A 129 4.97 50.58 9.24
C LEU A 129 5.94 50.06 10.32
N GLY A 130 7.12 49.56 9.93
CA GLY A 130 8.16 49.11 10.85
C GLY A 130 8.18 47.60 11.14
N CYS A 131 7.43 46.77 10.41
CA CYS A 131 7.56 45.32 10.53
C CYS A 131 8.78 44.80 9.74
N HIS A 132 9.78 44.25 10.43
CA HIS A 132 11.02 43.76 9.80
C HIS A 132 11.01 42.26 9.48
N PHE A 133 9.84 41.62 9.53
CA PHE A 133 9.73 40.18 9.30
C PHE A 133 10.03 39.81 7.84
N THR A 134 10.84 38.78 7.67
CA THR A 134 11.16 38.16 6.38
C THR A 134 11.06 36.64 6.53
N GLY A 135 10.45 35.97 5.57
CA GLY A 135 10.24 34.52 5.62
C GLY A 135 9.77 33.97 4.29
N SER A 136 9.60 32.65 4.23
CA SER A 136 8.91 31.99 3.11
C SER A 136 7.46 32.51 2.97
N PRO A 137 6.80 32.39 1.79
CA PRO A 137 5.42 32.80 1.63
C PRO A 137 4.46 32.20 2.67
N LEU A 138 4.67 30.93 3.04
CA LEU A 138 3.87 30.27 4.07
C LEU A 138 4.08 30.90 5.46
N GLU A 139 5.34 31.11 5.86
CA GLU A 139 5.67 31.77 7.14
C GLU A 139 5.14 33.21 7.16
N LEU A 140 5.20 33.91 6.03
CA LEU A 140 4.68 35.26 5.88
C LEU A 140 3.17 35.30 6.03
N SER A 141 2.47 34.36 5.40
CA SER A 141 1.00 34.25 5.53
C SER A 141 0.57 34.02 6.98
N ILE A 142 1.31 33.19 7.74
CA ILE A 142 1.02 32.95 9.15
C ILE A 142 1.28 34.23 9.95
N HIS A 143 2.46 34.84 9.76
CA HIS A 143 2.84 36.08 10.42
C HIS A 143 1.85 37.22 10.17
N GLU A 144 1.32 37.36 8.95
CA GLU A 144 0.35 38.40 8.60
C GLU A 144 -0.97 38.30 9.37
N THR A 145 -1.31 37.13 9.91
CA THR A 145 -2.49 36.94 10.76
C THR A 145 -2.26 37.31 12.22
N ASP A 146 -1.02 37.60 12.63
CA ASP A 146 -0.71 37.99 14.00
C ASP A 146 -1.21 39.40 14.33
N LYS A 147 -1.52 39.61 15.61
CA LYS A 147 -2.05 40.88 16.15
C LYS A 147 -1.06 42.05 16.11
N ILE A 148 0.21 41.78 15.84
CA ILE A 148 1.29 42.79 15.79
C ILE A 148 0.95 43.89 14.76
N HIS A 149 0.31 43.52 13.64
CA HIS A 149 -0.07 44.48 12.60
C HIS A 149 -1.18 45.43 13.06
N CYS A 150 -2.08 44.98 13.93
CA CYS A 150 -3.11 45.85 14.49
C CYS A 150 -2.48 46.95 15.36
N GLU A 151 -1.47 46.61 16.17
CA GLU A 151 -0.78 47.61 17.00
C GLU A 151 -0.02 48.63 16.16
N LEU A 152 0.69 48.19 15.12
CA LEU A 152 1.38 49.09 14.19
C LEU A 152 0.40 50.04 13.49
N LEU A 153 -0.74 49.54 13.00
CA LEU A 153 -1.78 50.35 12.38
C LEU A 153 -2.40 51.34 13.37
N MET A 154 -2.64 50.93 14.62
CA MET A 154 -3.21 51.81 15.65
C MET A 154 -2.24 52.91 16.08
N ASN A 155 -0.94 52.61 16.13
CA ASN A 155 0.10 53.61 16.42
C ASN A 155 0.21 54.63 15.29
N GLU A 156 0.21 54.20 14.03
CA GLU A 156 0.23 55.09 12.87
C GLU A 156 -1.01 55.99 12.86
N LEU A 157 -2.21 55.43 13.08
CA LEU A 157 -3.45 56.22 13.19
C LEU A 157 -3.40 57.23 14.34
N SER A 158 -2.81 56.85 15.48
CA SER A 158 -2.67 57.74 16.65
C SER A 158 -1.75 58.93 16.33
N SER A 159 -0.66 58.70 15.59
CA SER A 159 0.24 59.78 15.14
C SER A 159 -0.50 60.77 14.23
N LEU A 160 -1.22 60.27 13.22
CA LEU A 160 -1.99 61.10 12.29
C LEU A 160 -3.10 61.91 12.98
N ILE A 161 -3.75 61.34 14.00
CA ILE A 161 -4.76 62.06 14.80
C ILE A 161 -4.09 63.18 15.60
N THR A 162 -2.93 62.92 16.19
CA THR A 162 -2.18 63.90 17.00
C THR A 162 -1.74 65.07 16.13
N ASP A 163 -1.14 64.80 14.97
CA ASP A 163 -0.71 65.81 14.00
C ASP A 163 -1.89 66.71 13.57
N LYS A 164 -3.06 66.11 13.34
CA LYS A 164 -4.27 66.85 12.96
C LYS A 164 -4.80 67.72 14.09
N ILE A 165 -4.67 67.29 15.34
CA ILE A 165 -5.05 68.09 16.52
C ILE A 165 -4.09 69.26 16.70
N GLU A 166 -2.78 69.02 16.55
CA GLU A 166 -1.77 70.08 16.65
C GLU A 166 -1.93 71.12 15.55
N PHE A 167 -2.14 70.68 14.30
CA PHE A 167 -2.44 71.56 13.17
C PHE A 167 -3.67 72.44 13.41
N LYS A 168 -4.73 71.90 14.02
CA LYS A 168 -5.92 72.68 14.41
C LYS A 168 -5.63 73.69 15.52
N LYS A 169 -4.82 73.32 16.52
CA LYS A 169 -4.44 74.23 17.61
C LYS A 169 -3.59 75.40 17.10
N SER A 170 -2.63 75.14 16.23
CA SER A 170 -1.81 76.18 15.62
C SER A 170 -2.63 77.12 14.73
N ALA A 171 -3.61 76.59 13.98
CA ALA A 171 -4.52 77.42 13.20
C ALA A 171 -5.40 78.33 14.08
N ASN A 172 -5.91 77.82 15.20
CA ASN A 172 -6.74 78.60 16.13
C ASN A 172 -5.94 79.68 16.89
N LEU A 173 -4.68 79.42 17.25
CA LEU A 173 -3.81 80.41 17.91
C LEU A 173 -3.43 81.55 16.96
N ALA A 174 -3.23 81.26 15.68
CA ALA A 174 -3.02 82.29 14.65
C ALA A 174 -4.25 83.19 14.44
N MET A 175 -5.46 82.67 14.65
CA MET A 175 -6.71 83.45 14.55
C MET A 175 -7.02 84.32 15.77
N ALA A 176 -6.42 84.05 16.93
CA ALA A 176 -6.68 84.79 18.17
C ALA A 176 -5.87 86.08 18.32
N ALA A 177 -4.91 86.34 17.42
CA ALA A 177 -3.88 87.36 17.63
C ALA A 177 -4.12 88.73 16.96
N GLU A 178 -5.06 88.93 16.02
CA GLU A 178 -5.26 90.28 15.42
C GLU A 178 -6.71 90.65 15.03
N SER A 179 -7.15 91.79 15.60
CA SER A 179 -8.08 92.81 15.09
C SER A 179 -9.61 92.62 15.21
N ASP A 180 -10.26 93.71 15.63
CA ASP A 180 -11.69 93.99 15.50
C ASP A 180 -12.09 93.99 14.02
N THR A 181 -12.68 92.90 13.53
CA THR A 181 -13.48 92.93 12.30
C THR A 181 -14.76 92.12 12.50
N SER A 182 -15.90 92.80 12.43
CA SER A 182 -17.23 92.17 12.44
C SER A 182 -17.42 91.15 11.31
N GLU A 183 -16.62 91.25 10.25
CA GLU A 183 -16.55 90.33 9.11
C GLU A 183 -16.06 88.93 9.55
N GLN A 184 -14.94 88.84 10.29
CA GLN A 184 -14.40 87.57 10.77
C GLN A 184 -15.36 86.86 11.74
N LYS A 185 -16.10 87.61 12.59
CA LYS A 185 -17.13 87.03 13.45
C LYS A 185 -18.27 86.40 12.65
N ARG A 186 -18.62 86.98 11.50
CA ARG A 186 -19.64 86.43 10.59
C ARG A 186 -19.12 85.16 9.91
N GLU A 187 -17.88 85.17 9.42
CA GLU A 187 -17.24 83.97 8.82
C GLU A 187 -17.07 82.82 9.83
N ILE A 188 -16.68 83.10 11.07
CA ILE A 188 -16.60 82.09 12.14
C ILE A 188 -17.99 81.52 12.46
N LYS A 189 -19.03 82.35 12.47
CA LYS A 189 -20.41 81.89 12.69
C LYS A 189 -20.91 81.02 11.54
N GLU A 190 -20.56 81.36 10.30
CA GLU A 190 -20.88 80.56 9.12
C GLU A 190 -20.12 79.23 9.12
N CYS A 191 -18.82 79.24 9.43
CA CYS A 191 -18.02 78.04 9.61
C CYS A 191 -18.56 77.13 10.72
N SER A 192 -19.01 77.70 11.84
CA SER A 192 -19.64 76.96 12.94
C SER A 192 -20.94 76.26 12.50
N LEU A 193 -21.76 76.93 11.69
CA LEU A 193 -22.98 76.34 11.13
C LEU A 193 -22.64 75.21 10.14
N SER A 194 -21.66 75.41 9.27
CA SER A 194 -21.16 74.38 8.34
C SER A 194 -20.61 73.16 9.09
N LEU A 195 -19.86 73.37 10.18
CA LEU A 195 -19.36 72.30 11.03
C LEU A 195 -20.47 71.50 11.71
N LYS A 196 -21.53 72.16 12.19
CA LYS A 196 -22.70 71.46 12.76
C LYS A 196 -23.40 70.60 11.72
N LYS A 197 -23.57 71.10 10.50
CA LYS A 197 -24.15 70.32 9.40
C LYS A 197 -23.30 69.09 9.07
N ILE A 198 -21.98 69.25 8.96
CA ILE A 198 -21.05 68.12 8.74
C ILE A 198 -21.14 67.10 9.88
N GLN A 199 -21.27 67.56 11.14
CA GLN A 199 -21.43 66.68 12.29
C GLN A 199 -22.73 65.87 12.23
N GLU A 200 -23.85 66.49 11.84
CA GLU A 200 -25.13 65.81 11.64
C GLU A 200 -25.05 64.79 10.49
N ASP A 201 -24.46 65.17 9.35
CA ASP A 201 -24.25 64.28 8.21
C ASP A 201 -23.39 63.07 8.59
N LEU A 202 -22.33 63.27 9.39
CA LEU A 202 -21.48 62.19 9.89
C LEU A 202 -22.23 61.27 10.85
N GLN A 203 -23.05 61.81 11.74
CA GLN A 203 -23.89 60.99 12.63
C GLN A 203 -24.89 60.13 11.83
N ASN A 204 -25.52 60.72 10.81
CA ASN A 204 -26.42 59.98 9.92
C ASN A 204 -25.69 58.87 9.16
N PHE A 205 -24.47 59.14 8.69
CA PHE A 205 -23.63 58.13 8.03
C PHE A 205 -23.25 56.98 8.97
N VAL A 206 -22.87 57.29 10.21
CA VAL A 206 -22.54 56.27 11.23
C VAL A 206 -23.75 55.39 11.54
N GLU A 207 -24.94 55.96 11.70
CA GLU A 207 -26.15 55.17 11.97
C GLU A 207 -26.51 54.29 10.77
N LYS A 208 -26.33 54.79 9.54
CA LYS A 208 -26.51 53.99 8.31
C LYS A 208 -25.55 52.80 8.27
N GLN A 209 -24.26 53.02 8.54
CA GLN A 209 -23.25 51.96 8.56
C GLN A 209 -23.54 50.93 9.66
N LYS A 210 -24.07 51.36 10.80
CA LYS A 210 -24.49 50.46 11.87
C LYS A 210 -25.61 49.52 11.44
N ILE A 211 -26.63 50.03 10.74
CA ILE A 211 -27.72 49.21 10.19
C ILE A 211 -27.19 48.22 9.15
N GLU A 212 -26.35 48.67 8.21
CA GLU A 212 -25.73 47.79 7.20
C GLU A 212 -24.87 46.70 7.85
N THR A 213 -24.14 47.04 8.91
CA THR A 213 -23.33 46.09 9.68
C THR A 213 -24.18 45.03 10.38
N GLU A 214 -25.27 45.42 11.05
CA GLU A 214 -26.18 44.47 11.70
C GLU A 214 -26.85 43.54 10.68
N TRP A 215 -27.27 44.09 9.53
CA TRP A 215 -27.81 43.27 8.44
C TRP A 215 -26.79 42.26 7.89
N CYS A 216 -25.53 42.67 7.71
CA CYS A 216 -24.46 41.77 7.31
C CYS A 216 -24.23 40.66 8.36
N LYS A 217 -24.24 40.99 9.65
CA LYS A 217 -24.10 40.00 10.74
C LYS A 217 -25.23 38.97 10.71
N GLU A 218 -26.48 39.40 10.60
CA GLU A 218 -27.63 38.50 10.49
C GLU A 218 -27.51 37.58 9.27
N ARG A 219 -27.04 38.12 8.13
CA ARG A 219 -26.85 37.33 6.91
C ARG A 219 -25.73 36.29 7.05
N ILE A 220 -24.63 36.64 7.72
CA ILE A 220 -23.54 35.69 8.02
C ILE A 220 -24.07 34.54 8.88
N VAL A 221 -24.78 34.83 9.97
CA VAL A 221 -25.38 33.79 10.84
C VAL A 221 -26.32 32.87 10.06
N HIS A 222 -27.15 33.43 9.17
CA HIS A 222 -28.04 32.64 8.33
C HIS A 222 -27.25 31.71 7.38
N LEU A 223 -26.21 32.24 6.72
CA LEU A 223 -25.37 31.44 5.81
C LEU A 223 -24.60 30.34 6.54
N GLU A 224 -24.06 30.62 7.73
CA GLU A 224 -23.40 29.64 8.58
C GLU A 224 -24.36 28.52 9.01
N SER A 225 -25.60 28.86 9.39
CA SER A 225 -26.61 27.86 9.74
C SER A 225 -26.99 26.97 8.56
N LYS A 226 -27.09 27.53 7.35
CA LYS A 226 -27.37 26.78 6.13
C LYS A 226 -26.21 25.86 5.76
N GLN A 227 -24.98 26.36 5.82
CA GLN A 227 -23.78 25.57 5.53
C GLN A 227 -23.65 24.39 6.50
N ASN A 228 -23.91 24.60 7.79
CA ASN A 228 -23.90 23.51 8.79
C ASN A 228 -24.94 22.42 8.49
N VAL A 229 -26.13 22.79 8.00
CA VAL A 229 -27.16 21.82 7.59
C VAL A 229 -26.72 21.03 6.36
N ASP A 230 -26.18 21.70 5.35
CA ASP A 230 -25.74 21.05 4.10
C ASP A 230 -24.57 20.07 4.37
N VAL A 231 -23.59 20.46 5.20
CA VAL A 231 -22.48 19.59 5.63
C VAL A 231 -23.00 18.37 6.40
N HIS A 232 -23.95 18.55 7.32
CA HIS A 232 -24.54 17.42 8.05
C HIS A 232 -25.32 16.45 7.14
N ILE A 233 -25.95 16.93 6.06
CA ILE A 233 -26.64 16.06 5.10
C ILE A 233 -25.63 15.21 4.33
N GLU A 234 -24.49 15.78 3.91
CA GLU A 234 -23.43 15.06 3.22
C GLU A 234 -22.76 14.03 4.14
N ASP A 235 -22.42 14.42 5.38
CA ASP A 235 -21.85 13.51 6.38
C ASP A 235 -22.78 12.33 6.64
N LYS A 236 -24.09 12.57 6.77
CA LYS A 236 -25.08 11.50 6.98
C LYS A 236 -25.17 10.53 5.80
N LYS A 237 -25.02 11.03 4.56
CA LYS A 237 -24.97 10.16 3.37
C LYS A 237 -23.70 9.31 3.38
N ILE A 238 -22.55 9.90 3.73
CA ILE A 238 -21.27 9.18 3.82
C ILE A 238 -21.35 8.09 4.89
N ILE A 239 -21.88 8.40 6.08
CA ILE A 239 -22.07 7.43 7.17
C ILE A 239 -22.94 6.26 6.71
N ASN A 240 -24.07 6.52 6.05
CA ASN A 240 -24.94 5.46 5.54
C ASN A 240 -24.24 4.53 4.53
N VAL A 241 -23.44 5.11 3.62
CA VAL A 241 -22.66 4.33 2.64
C VAL A 241 -21.60 3.49 3.37
N LEU A 242 -20.91 4.05 4.37
CA LEU A 242 -19.94 3.31 5.17
C LEU A 242 -20.59 2.14 5.92
N ASP A 243 -21.75 2.35 6.54
CA ASP A 243 -22.49 1.31 7.25
C ASP A 243 -22.90 0.16 6.32
N GLU A 244 -23.41 0.48 5.13
CA GLU A 244 -23.75 -0.52 4.10
C GLU A 244 -22.50 -1.30 3.64
N THR A 245 -21.38 -0.60 3.47
CA THR A 245 -20.11 -1.21 3.06
C THR A 245 -19.56 -2.14 4.14
N MET A 246 -19.63 -1.73 5.42
CA MET A 246 -19.24 -2.55 6.56
C MET A 246 -20.09 -3.80 6.69
N GLU A 247 -21.40 -3.68 6.54
CA GLU A 247 -22.32 -4.83 6.61
C GLU A 247 -22.06 -5.82 5.46
N ASN A 248 -21.74 -5.32 4.26
CA ASN A 248 -21.34 -6.18 3.14
C ASN A 248 -20.00 -6.90 3.40
N MET A 249 -19.00 -6.20 3.93
CA MET A 249 -17.72 -6.81 4.31
C MET A 249 -17.89 -7.88 5.40
N LYS A 250 -18.76 -7.64 6.38
CA LYS A 250 -19.08 -8.60 7.43
C LYS A 250 -19.68 -9.90 6.86
N LYS A 251 -20.61 -9.79 5.91
CA LYS A 251 -21.18 -10.95 5.19
C LYS A 251 -20.11 -11.72 4.40
N GLN A 252 -19.19 -11.02 3.75
CA GLN A 252 -18.07 -11.66 3.03
C GLN A 252 -17.14 -12.43 3.98
N LEU A 253 -16.82 -11.86 5.15
CA LEU A 253 -16.01 -12.52 6.17
C LEU A 253 -16.70 -13.78 6.72
N GLU A 254 -18.01 -13.74 6.94
CA GLU A 254 -18.79 -14.88 7.38
C GLU A 254 -18.78 -16.02 6.34
N LEU A 255 -18.90 -15.70 5.05
CA LEU A 255 -18.77 -16.68 3.96
C LEU A 255 -17.37 -17.32 3.92
N ILE A 256 -16.31 -16.53 4.10
CA ILE A 256 -14.93 -17.03 4.13
C ILE A 256 -14.74 -17.98 5.34
N LEU A 257 -15.23 -17.58 6.52
CA LEU A 257 -15.13 -18.38 7.73
C LEU A 257 -15.88 -19.72 7.58
N ASN A 258 -17.09 -19.69 7.03
CA ASN A 258 -17.85 -20.92 6.76
C ASN A 258 -17.12 -21.84 5.78
N LYS A 259 -16.48 -21.29 4.74
CA LYS A 259 -15.66 -22.07 3.80
C LYS A 259 -14.42 -22.68 4.46
N GLN A 260 -13.77 -21.97 5.38
CA GLN A 260 -12.64 -22.49 6.15
C GLN A 260 -13.08 -23.64 7.06
N ASN A 261 -14.21 -23.50 7.75
CA ASN A 261 -14.76 -24.56 8.59
C ASN A 261 -15.09 -25.82 7.78
N LEU A 262 -15.68 -25.69 6.58
CA LEU A 262 -15.95 -26.82 5.68
C LEU A 262 -14.67 -27.50 5.20
N ASN A 263 -13.63 -26.72 4.88
CA ASN A 263 -12.34 -27.28 4.49
C ASN A 263 -11.65 -27.98 5.67
N GLN A 264 -11.78 -27.45 6.88
CA GLN A 264 -11.24 -28.04 8.09
C GLN A 264 -11.92 -29.38 8.41
N THR A 265 -13.24 -29.46 8.34
CA THR A 265 -13.96 -30.72 8.56
C THR A 265 -13.64 -31.77 7.50
N ALA A 266 -13.49 -31.36 6.24
CA ALA A 266 -13.04 -32.25 5.17
C ALA A 266 -11.62 -32.77 5.40
N PHE A 267 -10.72 -31.91 5.90
CA PHE A 267 -9.35 -32.29 6.25
C PHE A 267 -9.30 -33.26 7.44
N GLU A 268 -10.09 -33.01 8.49
CA GLU A 268 -10.23 -33.88 9.66
C GLU A 268 -10.76 -35.27 9.25
N ALA A 269 -11.78 -35.32 8.39
CA ALA A 269 -12.31 -36.58 7.85
C ALA A 269 -11.25 -37.37 7.05
N HIS A 270 -10.43 -36.69 6.25
CA HIS A 270 -9.33 -37.34 5.51
C HIS A 270 -8.24 -37.88 6.44
N ILE A 271 -7.91 -37.15 7.53
CA ILE A 271 -6.98 -37.64 8.56
C ILE A 271 -7.55 -38.90 9.21
N GLU A 272 -8.82 -38.90 9.61
CA GLU A 272 -9.47 -40.06 10.24
C GLU A 272 -9.46 -41.28 9.31
N GLU A 273 -9.80 -41.10 8.03
CA GLU A 273 -9.74 -42.17 7.02
C GLU A 273 -8.32 -42.74 6.88
N THR A 274 -7.31 -41.85 6.85
CA THR A 274 -5.89 -42.25 6.74
C THR A 274 -5.43 -43.00 8.00
N MET A 275 -5.84 -42.55 9.19
CA MET A 275 -5.54 -43.23 10.45
C MET A 275 -6.18 -44.62 10.50
N ASN A 276 -7.41 -44.77 10.04
CA ASN A 276 -8.08 -46.08 9.97
C ASN A 276 -7.36 -47.05 9.03
N LYS A 277 -6.92 -46.59 7.85
CA LYS A 277 -6.08 -47.39 6.92
C LYS A 277 -4.77 -47.81 7.56
N PHE A 278 -4.09 -46.91 8.27
CA PHE A 278 -2.85 -47.22 8.97
C PHE A 278 -3.06 -48.28 10.06
N GLN A 279 -4.13 -48.18 10.86
CA GLN A 279 -4.48 -49.17 11.87
C GLN A 279 -4.77 -50.54 11.27
N GLN A 280 -5.45 -50.59 10.11
CA GLN A 280 -5.68 -51.84 9.38
C GLN A 280 -4.36 -52.49 8.96
N VAL A 281 -3.48 -51.75 8.28
CA VAL A 281 -2.16 -52.26 7.85
C VAL A 281 -1.34 -52.73 9.04
N ASN A 282 -1.35 -51.98 10.15
CA ASN A 282 -0.65 -52.37 11.36
C ASN A 282 -1.22 -53.69 11.96
N GLY A 283 -2.54 -53.90 11.86
CA GLY A 283 -3.20 -55.16 12.20
C GLY A 283 -2.69 -56.32 11.34
N GLU A 284 -2.67 -56.14 10.02
CA GLU A 284 -2.16 -57.13 9.05
C GLU A 284 -0.68 -57.47 9.31
N VAL A 285 0.16 -56.46 9.54
CA VAL A 285 1.58 -56.65 9.90
C VAL A 285 1.71 -57.43 11.21
N THR A 286 0.90 -57.13 12.21
CA THR A 286 0.90 -57.86 13.49
C THR A 286 0.51 -59.32 13.30
N GLU A 287 -0.44 -59.61 12.43
CA GLU A 287 -0.85 -60.97 12.08
C GLU A 287 0.25 -61.73 11.32
N LEU A 288 0.90 -61.09 10.35
CA LEU A 288 2.06 -61.64 9.65
C LEU A 288 3.21 -61.97 10.61
N LEU A 289 3.51 -61.08 11.57
CA LEU A 289 4.54 -61.32 12.58
C LEU A 289 4.19 -62.52 13.48
N LYS A 290 2.91 -62.70 13.84
CA LYS A 290 2.46 -63.89 14.59
C LYS A 290 2.65 -65.17 13.77
N SER A 291 2.28 -65.15 12.49
CA SER A 291 2.48 -66.29 11.57
C SER A 291 3.96 -66.62 11.40
N LEU A 292 4.83 -65.61 11.29
CA LEU A 292 6.27 -65.80 11.20
C LEU A 292 6.84 -66.43 12.49
N ALA A 293 6.40 -65.98 13.66
CA ALA A 293 6.80 -66.57 14.95
C ALA A 293 6.36 -68.04 15.09
N GLN A 294 5.20 -68.42 14.53
CA GLN A 294 4.77 -69.82 14.47
C GLN A 294 5.67 -70.64 13.53
N SER A 295 6.11 -70.07 12.40
CA SER A 295 7.06 -70.72 11.48
C SER A 295 8.46 -70.90 12.08
N GLU A 296 8.94 -69.98 12.94
CA GLU A 296 10.20 -70.16 13.68
C GLU A 296 10.14 -71.37 14.63
N ASN A 297 8.98 -71.65 15.23
CA ASN A 297 8.78 -72.87 16.02
C ASN A 297 8.85 -74.15 15.15
N VAL A 298 8.44 -74.07 13.88
CA VAL A 298 8.61 -75.16 12.90
C VAL A 298 10.09 -75.35 12.57
N ASN A 299 10.84 -74.26 12.33
CA ASN A 299 12.29 -74.34 12.12
C ASN A 299 13.03 -74.94 13.33
N LYS A 300 12.69 -74.55 14.56
CA LYS A 300 13.26 -75.14 15.79
C LYS A 300 12.94 -76.63 15.93
N ARG A 301 11.76 -77.08 15.50
CA ARG A 301 11.39 -78.51 15.48
C ARG A 301 12.19 -79.28 14.41
N TYR A 302 12.39 -78.70 13.24
CA TYR A 302 13.20 -79.28 12.16
C TYR A 302 14.67 -79.44 12.59
N GLU A 303 15.27 -78.45 13.25
CA GLU A 303 16.63 -78.57 13.79
C GLU A 303 16.77 -79.66 14.86
N LYS A 304 15.77 -79.79 15.75
CA LYS A 304 15.73 -80.91 16.72
C LYS A 304 15.65 -82.26 16.01
N LEU A 305 14.82 -82.38 14.97
CA LEU A 305 14.71 -83.60 14.17
C LEU A 305 16.04 -83.94 13.49
N ASN A 306 16.72 -82.96 12.90
CA ASN A 306 18.02 -83.14 12.27
C ASN A 306 19.12 -83.58 13.26
N LYS A 307 19.09 -83.09 14.51
CA LYS A 307 19.98 -83.59 15.57
C LYS A 307 19.71 -85.05 15.92
N VAL A 308 18.43 -85.44 16.00
CA VAL A 308 18.05 -86.85 16.24
C VAL A 308 18.51 -87.75 15.10
N VAL A 309 18.32 -87.34 13.84
CA VAL A 309 18.79 -88.10 12.67
C VAL A 309 20.31 -88.26 12.68
N LYS A 310 21.06 -87.20 12.94
CA LYS A 310 22.54 -87.27 13.04
C LYS A 310 23.00 -88.19 14.17
N ASN A 311 22.35 -88.15 15.33
CA ASN A 311 22.67 -89.04 16.45
C ASN A 311 22.37 -90.51 16.11
N SER A 312 21.21 -90.82 15.50
CA SER A 312 20.87 -92.17 15.06
C SER A 312 21.86 -92.70 14.01
N HIS A 313 22.31 -91.85 13.09
CA HIS A 313 23.32 -92.22 12.10
C HIS A 313 24.70 -92.49 12.73
N SER A 314 25.06 -91.76 13.79
CA SER A 314 26.29 -92.00 14.55
C SER A 314 26.24 -93.31 15.37
N GLN A 315 25.06 -93.74 15.80
CA GLN A 315 24.90 -95.03 16.50
C GLN A 315 24.89 -96.23 15.55
N LEU A 316 24.36 -96.07 14.32
CA LEU A 316 24.41 -97.12 13.28
C LEU A 316 25.84 -97.42 12.82
N ASN A 317 26.76 -96.45 12.87
CA ASN A 317 28.16 -96.64 12.51
C ASN A 317 29.02 -97.36 13.56
N LYS A 318 28.46 -97.73 14.73
CA LYS A 318 29.18 -98.45 15.79
C LYS A 318 28.92 -99.96 15.84
N VAL A 319 28.12 -100.51 14.93
CA VAL A 319 27.83 -101.95 14.87
C VAL A 319 28.58 -102.57 13.68
N PRO A 320 29.54 -103.50 13.88
CA PRO A 320 30.19 -104.19 12.77
C PRO A 320 29.21 -105.18 12.14
N LYS A 321 28.75 -104.90 10.92
CA LYS A 321 27.87 -105.80 10.16
C LYS A 321 28.31 -105.89 8.69
N PRO A 322 28.04 -107.04 8.03
CA PRO A 322 28.51 -107.37 6.70
C PRO A 322 27.98 -106.40 5.63
N LYS A 323 28.84 -106.09 4.64
CA LYS A 323 28.67 -105.02 3.64
C LYS A 323 27.35 -105.03 2.85
N SER A 324 26.60 -106.13 2.80
CA SER A 324 25.33 -106.21 2.06
C SER A 324 24.14 -105.60 2.81
N LEU A 325 24.08 -105.68 4.14
CA LEU A 325 22.94 -105.18 4.92
C LEU A 325 22.97 -103.65 5.14
N LYS A 326 24.16 -103.04 5.06
CA LYS A 326 24.34 -101.60 5.27
C LYS A 326 23.67 -100.78 4.16
N LEU A 327 23.81 -101.22 2.91
CA LEU A 327 23.22 -100.54 1.75
C LEU A 327 21.68 -100.62 1.75
N GLU A 328 21.09 -101.73 2.17
CA GLU A 328 19.63 -101.87 2.29
C GLU A 328 19.03 -100.99 3.39
N ILE A 329 19.71 -100.89 4.54
CA ILE A 329 19.27 -100.02 5.65
C ILE A 329 19.42 -98.54 5.27
N GLU A 330 20.52 -98.15 4.61
CA GLU A 330 20.71 -96.78 4.12
C GLU A 330 19.66 -96.39 3.07
N ALA A 331 19.30 -97.31 2.17
CA ALA A 331 18.24 -97.10 1.19
C ALA A 331 16.86 -96.95 1.85
N LEU A 332 16.53 -97.77 2.85
CA LEU A 332 15.27 -97.69 3.60
C LEU A 332 15.15 -96.40 4.42
N ILE A 333 16.25 -95.97 5.08
CA ILE A 333 16.27 -94.70 5.82
C ILE A 333 16.08 -93.53 4.85
N THR A 334 16.79 -93.52 3.73
CA THR A 334 16.68 -92.45 2.73
C THR A 334 15.26 -92.36 2.17
N LYS A 335 14.65 -93.50 1.82
CA LYS A 335 13.27 -93.56 1.32
C LYS A 335 12.28 -93.00 2.35
N LYS A 336 12.38 -93.44 3.61
CA LYS A 336 11.44 -93.02 4.67
C LYS A 336 11.62 -91.55 5.06
N CYS A 337 12.85 -91.03 4.99
CA CYS A 337 13.12 -89.60 5.17
C CYS A 337 12.48 -88.77 4.05
N ASN A 338 12.57 -89.20 2.79
CA ASN A 338 11.97 -88.48 1.67
C ASN A 338 10.43 -88.47 1.74
N GLU A 339 9.80 -89.60 2.10
CA GLU A 339 8.34 -89.67 2.28
C GLU A 339 7.82 -88.72 3.36
N GLU A 340 8.54 -88.55 4.48
CA GLU A 340 8.15 -87.59 5.52
C GLU A 340 8.42 -86.13 5.11
N ILE A 341 9.48 -85.87 4.35
CA ILE A 341 9.73 -84.53 3.78
C ILE A 341 8.60 -84.12 2.84
N ASP A 342 8.11 -85.03 1.99
CA ASP A 342 7.03 -84.72 1.05
C ASP A 342 5.67 -84.53 1.74
N LYS A 343 5.40 -85.24 2.84
CA LYS A 343 4.23 -84.97 3.70
C LYS A 343 4.29 -83.59 4.35
N LEU A 344 5.46 -83.19 4.86
CA LEU A 344 5.64 -81.86 5.45
C LEU A 344 5.47 -80.75 4.42
N LYS A 345 6.02 -80.90 3.20
CA LYS A 345 5.82 -79.95 2.11
C LYS A 345 4.35 -79.82 1.71
N SER A 346 3.62 -80.93 1.67
CA SER A 346 2.19 -80.94 1.35
C SER A 346 1.35 -80.25 2.43
N SER A 347 1.81 -80.26 3.69
CA SER A 347 1.16 -79.60 4.83
C SER A 347 1.44 -78.08 4.91
N LEU A 348 2.42 -77.59 4.14
CA LEU A 348 2.83 -76.18 4.06
C LEU A 348 2.23 -75.43 2.87
N LEU A 349 1.56 -76.15 1.96
CA LEU A 349 0.91 -75.61 0.75
C LEU A 349 -0.62 -75.52 0.87
N VAL A 350 -1.17 -75.79 2.05
CA VAL A 350 -2.55 -75.53 2.48
C VAL A 350 -2.50 -74.42 3.51
#